data_AF-A0AAU5GXC0-F1
#
_entry.id   AF-A0AAU5GXC0-F1
#
_cell.length_a   1.000
_cell.length_b   1.000
_cell.length_c   1.000
_cell.angle_alpha   90.00
_cell.angle_beta   90.00
_cell.angle_gamma   90.00
#
_symmetry.space_group_name_H-M   'P 1'
#
loop_
_entity.id
_entity.type
_entity.pdbx_description
1 polymer ?
#
loop_
_entity_poly.entity_id
_entity_poly.type
_entity_poly.pdbx_seq_one_letter_code
_entity_poly.pdbx_strand_id
1 'polypeptide(L)' 'MPYTFPDDLLQAQRDWYAVYHQLATASHISQTTVLRRSLQRLSVRISTHPYWTTIPGRAPAARLELKRSALDAVR' A
#
# COMPACT_ATOMS: atom_id res chain seq x y z
N MET A 1 -2.61 -20.39 6.07
CA MET A 1 -2.32 -20.33 4.63
C MET A 1 -1.75 -18.96 4.34
N PRO A 2 -0.44 -18.82 4.13
CA PRO A 2 0.14 -17.51 3.79
C PRO A 2 -0.44 -17.06 2.45
N TYR A 3 -0.98 -15.86 2.40
CA TYR A 3 -1.41 -15.26 1.14
C TYR A 3 -0.16 -14.98 0.31
N THR A 4 -0.05 -15.58 -0.88
CA THR A 4 1.01 -15.22 -1.83
C THR A 4 0.56 -13.95 -2.55
N PHE A 5 0.98 -12.80 -2.02
CA PHE A 5 0.75 -11.52 -2.68
C PHE A 5 1.70 -11.37 -3.89
N PRO A 6 1.22 -10.84 -5.01
CA PRO A 6 2.10 -10.50 -6.12
C PRO A 6 3.08 -9.39 -5.70
N ASP A 7 4.31 -9.45 -6.21
CA ASP A 7 5.38 -8.49 -5.89
C ASP A 7 4.99 -7.05 -6.17
N ASP A 8 4.19 -6.79 -7.21
CA ASP A 8 3.76 -5.44 -7.55
C ASP A 8 2.82 -4.85 -6.49
N LEU A 9 1.93 -5.67 -5.91
CA LEU A 9 1.03 -5.28 -4.84
C LEU A 9 1.80 -5.04 -3.53
N LEU A 10 2.78 -5.90 -3.24
CA LEU A 10 3.67 -5.72 -2.09
C LEU A 10 4.53 -4.46 -2.25
N GLN A 11 5.05 -4.19 -3.45
CA GLN A 11 5.80 -2.98 -3.76
C GLN A 11 4.93 -1.72 -3.65
N ALA A 12 3.70 -1.76 -4.18
CA ALA A 12 2.76 -0.65 -4.04
C ALA A 12 2.43 -0.34 -2.56
N GLN A 13 2.33 -1.38 -1.72
CA GLN A 13 2.13 -1.22 -0.28
C GLN A 13 3.36 -0.63 0.42
N ARG A 14 4.58 -1.05 0.05
CA ARG A 14 5.84 -0.49 0.55
C ARG A 14 5.99 0.98 0.16
N ASP A 15 5.74 1.32 -1.11
CA ASP A 15 5.75 2.69 -1.60
C ASP A 15 4.73 3.55 -0.84
N TRP A 16 3.57 2.98 -0.51
CA TRP A 16 2.54 3.67 0.28
C TRP A 16 3.05 4.00 1.69
N TYR A 17 3.73 3.07 2.35
CA TYR A 17 4.37 3.32 3.65
C TYR A 17 5.50 4.34 3.57
N ALA A 18 6.35 4.27 2.54
CA ALA A 18 7.43 5.22 2.33
C ALA A 18 6.90 6.66 2.11
N VAL A 19 5.86 6.81 1.27
CA VAL A 19 5.19 8.09 1.03
C VAL A 19 4.49 8.59 2.29
N TYR A 20 3.86 7.70 3.07
CA TYR A 20 3.24 8.06 4.35
C TYR A 20 4.28 8.55 5.37
N HIS A 21 5.43 7.87 5.49
CA HIS A 21 6.52 8.30 6.36
C HIS A 21 7.07 9.66 5.93
N GLN A 22 7.33 9.85 4.63
CA GLN A 22 7.74 11.14 4.09
C GLN A 22 6.72 12.24 4.37
N LEU A 23 5.42 11.94 4.25
CA LEU A 23 4.34 12.88 4.55
C LEU A 23 4.33 13.24 6.05
N ALA A 24 4.54 12.28 6.94
CA ALA A 24 4.60 12.49 8.38
C ALA A 24 5.81 13.34 8.80
N THR A 25 6.93 13.27 8.06
CA THR A 25 8.14 14.06 8.31
C THR A 25 8.20 15.38 7.52
N ALA A 26 7.32 15.59 6.54
CA ALA A 26 7.39 16.76 5.66
C ALA A 26 6.90 18.03 6.36
N SER A 27 7.79 19.02 6.54
CA SER A 27 7.41 20.36 7.00
C SER A 27 6.96 21.30 5.88
N HIS A 28 7.24 20.97 4.60
CA HIS A 28 6.95 21.85 3.46
C HIS A 28 5.61 21.52 2.78
N ILE A 29 4.69 22.49 2.75
CA ILE A 29 3.34 22.36 2.17
C ILE A 29 3.38 21.87 0.71
N SER A 30 4.27 22.40 -0.13
CA SER A 30 4.37 21.98 -1.54
C SER A 30 4.77 20.50 -1.71
N GLN A 31 5.61 19.98 -0.81
CA GLN A 31 5.99 18.56 -0.81
C GLN A 31 4.82 17.69 -0.34
N THR A 32 4.02 18.17 0.63
CA THR A 32 2.82 17.44 1.09
C THR A 32 1.78 17.23 -0.03
N THR A 33 1.62 18.17 -0.95
CA THR A 33 0.66 18.04 -2.07
C THR A 33 1.06 16.92 -3.03
N VAL A 34 2.34 16.83 -3.38
CA VAL A 34 2.87 15.78 -4.26
C VAL A 34 2.79 14.42 -3.59
N LEU A 35 3.14 14.34 -2.31
CA LEU A 35 3.05 13.12 -1.51
C LEU A 35 1.59 12.65 -1.37
N ARG A 36 0.66 13.55 -1.04
CA ARG A 36 -0.77 13.22 -0.91
C ARG A 36 -1.36 12.72 -2.23
N ARG A 37 -0.99 13.30 -3.38
CA ARG A 37 -1.41 12.81 -4.72
C ARG A 37 -0.83 11.42 -5.01
N SER A 38 0.41 11.18 -4.63
CA SER A 38 1.06 9.88 -4.83
C SER A 38 0.42 8.80 -3.95
N LEU A 39 0.07 9.13 -2.71
CA LEU A 39 -0.63 8.25 -1.77
C LEU A 39 -2.03 7.87 -2.30
N GLN A 40 -2.77 8.82 -2.89
CA GLN A 40 -4.05 8.53 -3.55
C GLN A 40 -3.90 7.60 -4.76
N ARG A 41 -2.92 7.84 -5.64
CA ARG A 41 -2.64 6.97 -6.79
C ARG A 41 -2.29 5.54 -6.36
N LEU A 42 -1.45 5.40 -5.32
CA LEU A 42 -1.09 4.11 -4.75
C LEU A 42 -2.30 3.42 -4.12
N SER A 43 -3.14 4.15 -3.40
CA SER A 43 -4.38 3.62 -2.81
C SER A 43 -5.35 3.08 -3.87
N VAL A 44 -5.50 3.81 -4.98
CA VAL A 44 -6.30 3.36 -6.14
C VAL A 44 -5.69 2.11 -6.75
N ARG A 45 -4.39 2.12 -7.06
CA ARG A 45 -3.68 0.97 -7.66
C ARG A 45 -3.80 -0.29 -6.81
N ILE A 46 -3.62 -0.17 -5.49
CA ILE A 46 -3.83 -1.26 -4.54
C ILE A 46 -5.30 -1.69 -4.61
N SER A 47 -6.26 -0.77 -4.49
CA SER A 47 -7.68 -1.14 -4.38
C SER A 47 -8.30 -1.71 -5.65
N THR A 48 -7.81 -1.34 -6.82
CA THR A 48 -8.26 -1.83 -8.13
C THR A 48 -7.44 -3.01 -8.64
N HIS A 49 -6.53 -3.54 -7.82
CA HIS A 49 -5.63 -4.61 -8.26
C HIS A 49 -6.41 -5.89 -8.62
N PRO A 50 -6.12 -6.54 -9.77
CA PRO A 50 -6.82 -7.75 -10.19
C PRO A 50 -6.69 -8.91 -9.19
N TYR A 51 -5.66 -8.93 -8.35
CA TYR A 51 -5.55 -9.89 -7.25
C TYR A 51 -6.78 -9.92 -6.34
N TRP A 52 -7.49 -8.81 -6.14
CA TRP A 52 -8.69 -8.82 -5.29
C TRP A 52 -9.85 -9.58 -5.92
N THR A 53 -9.90 -9.68 -7.25
CA THR A 53 -10.92 -10.47 -7.94
C THR A 53 -10.60 -11.96 -7.89
N THR A 54 -9.33 -12.34 -7.68
CA THR A 54 -8.92 -13.74 -7.55
C THR A 54 -9.20 -14.34 -6.17
N ILE A 55 -9.52 -13.52 -5.16
CA ILE A 55 -9.86 -13.95 -3.79
C ILE A 55 -11.25 -13.44 -3.38
N PRO A 56 -12.33 -14.11 -3.84
CA PRO A 56 -13.70 -13.71 -3.52
C PRO A 56 -13.96 -13.78 -2.01
N GLY A 57 -14.56 -12.72 -1.45
CA GLY A 57 -14.99 -12.64 -0.05
C GLY A 57 -13.89 -12.49 1.00
N ARG A 58 -12.60 -12.56 0.61
CA ARG A 58 -11.45 -12.44 1.55
C ARG A 58 -10.67 -11.14 1.44
N ALA A 59 -11.09 -10.22 0.57
CA ALA A 59 -10.43 -8.94 0.35
C ALA A 59 -10.08 -8.13 1.64
N PRO A 60 -10.95 -8.00 2.66
CA PRO A 60 -10.59 -7.26 3.88
C PRO A 60 -9.51 -7.96 4.72
N ALA A 61 -9.58 -9.29 4.88
CA ALA A 61 -8.58 -10.06 5.61
C ALA A 61 -7.23 -10.07 4.86
N ALA A 62 -7.26 -10.23 3.54
CA ALA A 62 -6.06 -10.20 2.71
C ALA A 62 -5.43 -8.79 2.62
N ARG A 63 -6.21 -7.71 2.73
CA ARG A 63 -5.65 -6.35 2.91
C ARG A 63 -4.93 -6.18 4.24
N LEU A 64 -5.44 -6.77 5.33
CA LEU A 64 -4.79 -6.72 6.64
C LEU A 64 -3.46 -7.48 6.62
N GLU A 65 -3.46 -8.68 6.05
CA GLU A 65 -2.25 -9.49 5.87
C GLU A 65 -1.23 -8.79 4.95
N LEU A 66 -1.67 -8.14 3.86
CA LEU A 66 -0.80 -7.35 2.99
C LEU A 66 -0.09 -6.22 3.74
N LYS A 67 -0.82 -5.47 4.58
CA LYS A 67 -0.24 -4.43 5.44
C LYS A 67 0.78 -5.03 6.41
N ARG A 68 0.48 -6.20 6.97
CA ARG A 68 1.37 -6.88 7.91
C ARG A 68 2.64 -7.38 7.24
N SER A 69 2.55 -7.99 6.06
CA SER A 69 3.71 -8.43 5.28
C SER A 69 4.58 -7.25 4.81
N ALA A 70 3.96 -6.13 4.44
CA ALA A 70 4.70 -4.93 4.08
C ALA A 70 5.41 -4.29 5.28
N LEU A 71 4.78 -4.29 6.46
CA LEU A 71 5.40 -3.80 7.69
C LEU A 71 6.56 -4.69 8.16
N ASP A 72 6.38 -6.02 8.10
CA ASP A 72 7.43 -6.99 8.45
C ASP A 72 8.65 -6.84 7.54
N ALA A 73 8.43 -6.61 6.24
CA ALA A 73 9.51 -6.37 5.29
C ALA A 73 10.21 -5.01 5.41
N VAL A 74 9.68 -4.07 6.20
CA VAL A 74 10.30 -2.76 6.46
C VAL A 74 11.15 -2.80 7.75
N ARG A 75 11.07 -3.88 8.54
CA ARG A 75 11.83 -4.07 9.77
C ARG A 75 13.23 -4.62 9.52
#